data_AF-A0A1U9LDH3-F1
#
_entry.id   AF-A0A1U9LDH3-F1
#
_cell.length_a   1.000
_cell.length_b   1.000
_cell.length_c   1.000
_cell.angle_alpha   90.00
_cell.angle_beta   90.00
_cell.angle_gamma   90.00
#
_symmetry.space_group_name_H-M   'P 1'
#
loop_
_entity.id
_entity.type
_entity.pdbx_description
1 polymer ?
#
loop_
_entity_poly.entity_id
_entity_poly.type
_entity_poly.pdbx_seq_one_letter_code
_entity_poly.pdbx_strand_id
1 'polypeptide(L)'
;MINMKEKTRDTSEQELAETERVLQAHFTEEFKAFILEHNGCSVERNIIRISENEDNALRYFLDVKDIPACLSSLQDDYTQKHYFPFAEGECGAFFLMKKQGDPGVYYYDPDYMGQDAMTKLSDDWQGFLYKIQPETTDLSEADQQALSKAVVWVRPGFLESLDKKYLIKK
;
A
#
# COMPACT_ATOMS: atom_id res chain seq x y z
N MET A 1 12.62 -8.11 -8.34
CA MET A 1 11.69 -7.59 -9.36
C MET A 1 10.30 -7.78 -8.79
N ILE A 2 9.49 -6.71 -8.73
CA ILE A 2 8.15 -6.77 -8.13
C ILE A 2 7.30 -7.66 -9.02
N ASN A 3 6.74 -8.72 -8.46
CA ASN A 3 5.84 -9.59 -9.21
C ASN A 3 4.45 -8.97 -9.25
N MET A 4 4.19 -8.25 -10.33
CA MET A 4 2.91 -7.61 -10.60
C MET A 4 1.96 -8.62 -11.23
N LYS A 5 0.72 -8.65 -10.73
CA LYS A 5 -0.34 -9.46 -11.35
C LYS A 5 -0.91 -8.72 -12.57
N GLU A 6 -1.98 -9.25 -13.13
CA GLU A 6 -2.69 -8.57 -14.21
C GLU A 6 -3.23 -7.22 -13.72
N LYS A 7 -3.03 -6.19 -14.55
CA LYS A 7 -3.66 -4.89 -14.37
C LYS A 7 -5.18 -5.02 -14.46
N THR A 8 -5.90 -4.17 -13.75
CA THR A 8 -7.37 -4.17 -13.75
C THR A 8 -7.89 -3.76 -15.12
N ARG A 9 -7.24 -2.79 -15.78
CA ARG A 9 -7.62 -2.32 -17.12
C ARG A 9 -6.52 -1.45 -17.73
N ASP A 10 -6.65 -1.17 -19.02
CA ASP A 10 -5.92 -0.09 -19.66
C ASP A 10 -6.42 1.29 -19.21
N THR A 11 -5.51 2.26 -19.26
CA THR A 11 -5.79 3.68 -19.03
C THR A 11 -5.14 4.51 -20.14
N SER A 12 -5.43 5.81 -20.15
CA SER A 12 -4.93 6.73 -21.17
C SER A 12 -4.39 8.02 -20.54
N GLU A 13 -3.56 8.74 -21.28
CA GLU A 13 -3.07 10.07 -20.85
C GLU A 13 -4.21 11.05 -20.58
N GLN A 14 -5.31 10.96 -21.35
CA GLN A 14 -6.49 11.79 -21.13
C GLN A 14 -7.13 11.52 -19.77
N GLU A 15 -7.18 10.25 -19.35
CA GLU A 15 -7.74 9.86 -18.07
C GLU A 15 -6.84 10.23 -16.88
N LEU A 16 -5.51 10.10 -17.06
CA LEU A 16 -4.55 10.62 -16.11
C LEU A 16 -4.73 12.13 -15.91
N ALA A 17 -4.81 12.89 -17.01
CA ALA A 17 -4.99 14.34 -16.97
C ALA A 17 -6.32 14.76 -16.31
N GLU A 18 -7.40 14.01 -16.56
CA GLU A 18 -8.68 14.25 -15.90
C GLU A 18 -8.60 13.98 -14.39
N THR A 19 -7.89 12.91 -13.99
CA THR A 19 -7.68 12.59 -12.57
C THR A 19 -6.81 13.64 -11.88
N GLU A 20 -5.72 14.09 -12.51
CA GLU A 20 -4.89 15.21 -12.04
C GLU A 20 -5.75 16.47 -11.80
N ARG A 21 -6.64 16.79 -12.74
CA ARG A 21 -7.57 17.92 -12.64
C ARG A 21 -8.52 17.78 -11.45
N VAL A 22 -9.10 16.60 -11.25
CA VAL A 22 -10.01 16.31 -10.12
C VAL A 22 -9.28 16.42 -8.78
N LEU A 23 -8.07 15.86 -8.69
CA LEU A 23 -7.26 15.86 -7.48
C LEU A 23 -6.62 17.23 -7.19
N GLN A 24 -6.59 18.13 -8.17
CA GLN A 24 -5.76 19.34 -8.17
C GLN A 24 -4.29 18.99 -7.94
N ALA A 25 -3.81 17.99 -8.68
CA ALA A 25 -2.48 17.40 -8.56
C ALA A 25 -1.72 17.42 -9.89
N HIS A 26 -0.41 17.24 -9.79
CA HIS A 26 0.53 17.03 -10.87
C HIS A 26 1.29 15.75 -10.57
N PHE A 27 1.03 14.73 -11.38
CA PHE A 27 1.71 13.45 -11.34
C PHE A 27 3.09 13.60 -11.97
N THR A 28 4.08 12.90 -11.42
CA THR A 28 5.40 12.84 -12.07
C THR A 28 5.33 11.96 -13.31
N GLU A 29 6.24 12.19 -14.25
CA GLU A 29 6.26 11.44 -15.51
C GLU A 29 6.55 9.95 -15.29
N GLU A 30 7.36 9.61 -14.28
CA GLU A 30 7.64 8.24 -13.89
C GLU A 30 6.38 7.53 -13.38
N PHE A 31 5.57 8.23 -12.57
CA PHE A 31 4.31 7.68 -12.06
C PHE A 31 3.28 7.53 -13.19
N LYS A 32 3.17 8.51 -14.10
CA LYS A 32 2.30 8.41 -15.28
C LYS A 32 2.67 7.21 -16.15
N ALA A 33 3.96 7.05 -16.46
CA ALA A 33 4.45 5.92 -17.25
C ALA A 33 4.12 4.59 -16.58
N PHE A 34 4.32 4.50 -15.26
CA PHE A 34 3.97 3.31 -14.49
C PHE A 34 2.47 2.98 -14.56
N ILE A 35 1.60 3.96 -14.36
CA ILE A 35 0.15 3.76 -14.38
C ILE A 35 -0.35 3.39 -15.78
N LEU A 36 0.22 3.95 -16.85
CA LEU A 36 -0.12 3.54 -18.22
C LEU A 36 0.13 2.04 -18.47
N GLU A 37 1.14 1.46 -17.82
CA GLU A 37 1.48 0.05 -17.95
C GLU A 37 0.74 -0.86 -16.96
N HIS A 38 0.51 -0.38 -15.73
CA HIS A 38 0.10 -1.19 -14.57
C HIS A 38 -1.14 -0.66 -13.83
N ASN A 39 -2.04 0.06 -14.50
CA ASN A 39 -3.20 0.68 -13.87
C ASN A 39 -4.06 -0.32 -13.06
N GLY A 40 -4.20 -0.07 -11.75
CA GLY A 40 -4.99 -0.93 -10.88
C GLY A 40 -4.41 -2.34 -10.77
N CYS A 41 -3.21 -2.50 -10.22
CA CYS A 41 -2.51 -3.78 -10.23
C CYS A 41 -2.34 -4.34 -8.81
N SER A 42 -2.79 -5.57 -8.61
CA SER A 42 -2.43 -6.33 -7.41
C SER A 42 -0.96 -6.76 -7.49
N VAL A 43 -0.27 -6.74 -6.35
CA VAL A 43 1.06 -7.30 -6.26
C VAL A 43 1.03 -8.61 -5.48
N GLU A 44 1.99 -9.50 -5.72
CA GLU A 44 2.29 -10.54 -4.74
C GLU A 44 2.69 -9.91 -3.40
N ARG A 45 2.67 -10.69 -2.32
CA ARG A 45 2.91 -10.14 -0.98
C ARG A 45 4.34 -9.62 -0.91
N ASN A 46 4.47 -8.29 -0.94
CA ASN A 46 5.74 -7.60 -0.85
C ASN A 46 5.73 -6.71 0.39
N ILE A 47 6.85 -6.66 1.09
CA ILE A 47 7.02 -5.87 2.30
C ILE A 47 7.84 -4.62 1.99
N ILE A 48 7.45 -3.52 2.61
CA ILE A 48 8.21 -2.28 2.65
C ILE A 48 8.48 -1.95 4.12
N ARG A 49 9.77 -1.77 4.44
CA ARG A 49 10.19 -1.33 5.76
C ARG A 49 9.90 0.16 5.92
N ILE A 50 9.02 0.49 6.86
CA ILE A 50 8.56 1.85 7.15
C ILE A 50 9.51 2.50 8.16
N SER A 51 9.85 1.76 9.23
CA SER A 51 10.76 2.21 10.28
C SER A 51 11.65 1.05 10.77
N GLU A 52 12.37 1.23 11.88
CA GLU A 52 13.23 0.16 12.40
C GLU A 52 12.46 -1.08 12.89
N ASN A 53 11.22 -0.86 13.35
CA ASN A 53 10.38 -1.87 14.01
C ASN A 53 9.04 -2.08 13.29
N GLU A 54 8.90 -1.52 12.09
CA GLU A 54 7.63 -1.50 11.38
C GLU A 54 7.84 -1.75 9.89
N ASP A 55 7.09 -2.74 9.43
CA ASP A 55 7.02 -3.19 8.06
C ASP A 55 5.54 -3.19 7.66
N ASN A 56 5.24 -2.80 6.41
CA ASN A 56 3.89 -2.86 5.89
C ASN A 56 3.90 -3.52 4.51
N ALA A 57 2.91 -4.38 4.25
CA ALA A 57 2.82 -5.04 2.97
C ALA A 57 2.16 -4.13 1.93
N LEU A 58 2.81 -3.95 0.79
CA LEU A 58 2.19 -3.38 -0.40
C LEU A 58 1.23 -4.41 -0.99
N ARG A 59 -0.04 -4.05 -1.15
CA ARG A 59 -1.08 -4.99 -1.62
C ARG A 59 -1.56 -4.69 -3.03
N TYR A 60 -1.75 -3.42 -3.33
CA TYR A 60 -2.45 -3.00 -4.54
C TYR A 60 -2.01 -1.61 -4.95
N PHE A 61 -1.59 -1.45 -6.21
CA PHE A 61 -1.51 -0.13 -6.83
C PHE A 61 -2.90 0.26 -7.30
N LEU A 62 -3.35 1.45 -6.90
CA LEU A 62 -4.70 1.92 -7.19
C LEU A 62 -4.94 2.07 -8.69
N ASP A 63 -6.18 1.80 -9.12
CA ASP A 63 -6.64 2.27 -10.42
C ASP A 63 -6.75 3.80 -10.32
N VAL A 64 -6.21 4.51 -11.32
CA VAL A 64 -6.16 5.97 -11.32
C VAL A 64 -7.53 6.61 -11.07
N LYS A 65 -8.61 6.00 -11.58
CA LYS A 65 -9.98 6.51 -11.40
C LYS A 65 -10.47 6.42 -9.96
N ASP A 66 -9.91 5.50 -9.17
CA ASP A 66 -10.33 5.21 -7.81
C ASP A 66 -9.57 6.10 -6.79
N ILE A 67 -8.44 6.69 -7.19
CA ILE A 67 -7.63 7.58 -6.34
C ILE A 67 -8.47 8.70 -5.68
N PRO A 68 -9.34 9.44 -6.39
CA PRO A 68 -10.15 10.49 -5.76
C PRO A 68 -11.14 9.95 -4.71
N ALA A 69 -11.71 8.77 -4.95
CA ALA A 69 -12.62 8.13 -4.00
C ALA A 69 -11.86 7.65 -2.76
N CYS A 70 -10.69 7.02 -2.93
CA CYS A 70 -9.81 6.64 -1.83
C CYS A 70 -9.37 7.85 -1.01
N LEU A 71 -8.93 8.93 -1.67
CA LEU A 71 -8.52 10.17 -0.99
C LEU A 71 -9.66 10.75 -0.14
N SER A 72 -10.88 10.76 -0.68
CA SER A 72 -12.06 11.28 0.03
C SER A 72 -12.46 10.43 1.23
N SER A 73 -12.04 9.17 1.28
CA SER A 73 -12.31 8.27 2.40
C SER A 73 -11.34 8.45 3.58
N LEU A 74 -10.18 9.09 3.36
CA LEU A 74 -9.23 9.40 4.42
C LEU A 74 -9.83 10.46 5.33
N GLN A 75 -9.99 10.18 6.62
CA GLN A 75 -10.50 11.16 7.60
C GLN A 75 -9.41 12.13 8.07
N ASP A 76 -8.60 12.65 7.15
CA ASP A 76 -7.47 13.54 7.42
C ASP A 76 -7.40 14.69 6.41
N ASP A 77 -7.85 15.87 6.84
CA ASP A 77 -7.89 17.09 6.03
C ASP A 77 -6.51 17.54 5.53
N TYR A 78 -5.46 17.34 6.33
CA TYR A 78 -4.11 17.72 5.93
C TYR A 78 -3.63 16.83 4.77
N THR A 79 -3.84 15.52 4.91
CA THR A 79 -3.49 14.55 3.88
C THR A 79 -4.28 14.82 2.60
N GLN A 80 -5.59 15.02 2.70
CA GLN A 80 -6.45 15.35 1.56
C GLN A 80 -6.00 16.61 0.81
N LYS A 81 -5.48 17.60 1.53
CA LYS A 81 -5.03 18.87 0.96
C LYS A 81 -3.70 18.75 0.22
N HIS A 82 -2.78 17.91 0.70
CA HIS A 82 -1.38 17.94 0.27
C HIS A 82 -0.95 16.71 -0.54
N TYR A 83 -1.65 15.59 -0.40
CA TYR A 83 -1.24 14.29 -0.93
C TYR A 83 -2.36 13.61 -1.71
N PHE A 84 -2.01 12.54 -2.42
CA PHE A 84 -2.96 11.59 -3.00
C PHE A 84 -2.42 10.15 -2.83
N PRO A 85 -3.28 9.17 -2.52
CA PRO A 85 -2.87 7.78 -2.47
C PRO A 85 -2.66 7.24 -3.87
N PHE A 86 -1.63 6.42 -4.05
CA PHE A 86 -1.43 5.68 -5.30
C PHE A 86 -1.37 4.16 -5.08
N ALA A 87 -1.22 3.71 -3.83
CA ALA A 87 -1.26 2.30 -3.50
C ALA A 87 -1.81 2.06 -2.08
N GLU A 88 -2.32 0.85 -1.86
CA GLU A 88 -2.86 0.37 -0.60
C GLU A 88 -1.86 -0.56 0.10
N GLY A 89 -1.72 -0.33 1.40
CA GLY A 89 -1.00 -1.21 2.32
C GLY A 89 -1.93 -2.17 3.07
N GLU A 90 -1.39 -2.83 4.09
CA GLU A 90 -2.19 -3.56 5.08
C GLU A 90 -2.84 -2.63 6.11
N CYS A 91 -3.91 -3.10 6.74
CA CYS A 91 -4.59 -2.43 7.85
C CYS A 91 -5.12 -1.00 7.57
N GLY A 92 -5.45 -0.69 6.31
CA GLY A 92 -5.98 0.63 5.94
C GLY A 92 -4.92 1.69 5.72
N ALA A 93 -3.64 1.31 5.74
CA ALA A 93 -2.54 2.18 5.37
C ALA A 93 -2.50 2.42 3.85
N PHE A 94 -1.90 3.55 3.47
CA PHE A 94 -1.73 3.91 2.06
C PHE A 94 -0.30 4.37 1.79
N PHE A 95 0.11 4.26 0.53
CA PHE A 95 1.30 4.92 0.01
C PHE A 95 0.87 6.13 -0.81
N LEU A 96 1.50 7.26 -0.53
CA LEU A 96 1.10 8.57 -1.00
C LEU A 96 2.22 9.28 -1.77
N MET A 97 1.82 10.17 -2.67
CA MET A 97 2.69 11.19 -3.26
C MET A 97 2.08 12.57 -2.99
N LYS A 98 2.88 13.64 -3.04
CA LYS A 98 2.33 15.00 -2.90
C LYS A 98 1.67 15.44 -4.21
N LYS A 99 0.62 16.25 -4.08
CA LYS A 99 -0.11 16.80 -5.23
C LYS A 99 0.72 17.73 -6.12
N GLN A 100 1.76 18.38 -5.62
CA GLN A 100 2.46 19.45 -6.36
C GLN A 100 3.72 18.96 -7.09
N GLY A 101 3.71 17.73 -7.62
CA GLY A 101 4.82 17.19 -8.42
C GLY A 101 6.10 16.88 -7.65
N ASP A 102 6.04 16.77 -6.32
CA ASP A 102 7.15 16.23 -5.52
C ASP A 102 7.30 14.74 -5.86
N PRO A 103 8.51 14.28 -6.25
CA PRO A 103 8.71 12.88 -6.60
C PRO A 103 8.73 11.95 -5.39
N GLY A 104 8.77 12.51 -4.17
CA GLY A 104 8.85 11.74 -2.94
C GLY A 104 7.65 10.84 -2.70
N VAL A 105 7.93 9.68 -2.12
CA VAL A 105 6.91 8.70 -1.73
C VAL A 105 6.82 8.64 -0.20
N TYR A 106 5.60 8.60 0.30
CA TYR A 106 5.28 8.66 1.72
C TYR A 106 4.38 7.47 2.08
N TYR A 107 4.50 7.01 3.31
CA TYR A 107 3.60 6.08 3.96
C TYR A 107 2.61 6.86 4.83
N TYR A 108 1.34 6.45 4.79
CA TYR A 108 0.23 6.95 5.60
C TYR A 108 -0.14 5.92 6.65
N ASP A 109 0.07 6.27 7.92
CA ASP A 109 -0.40 5.50 9.06
C ASP A 109 -1.82 6.00 9.48
N PRO A 110 -2.86 5.15 9.38
CA PRO A 110 -4.23 5.54 9.71
C PRO A 110 -4.49 5.77 11.21
N ASP A 111 -3.56 5.37 12.09
CA ASP A 111 -3.71 5.57 13.54
C ASP A 111 -3.36 7.00 13.98
N TYR A 112 -2.77 7.81 13.09
CA TYR A 112 -2.40 9.19 13.34
C TYR A 112 -3.11 10.15 12.35
N MET A 113 -2.89 11.45 12.51
CA MET A 113 -3.44 12.49 11.63
C MET A 113 -2.38 13.53 11.29
N GLY A 114 -2.58 14.25 10.18
CA GLY A 114 -1.73 15.38 9.85
C GLY A 114 -0.35 14.95 9.38
N GLN A 115 0.66 15.71 9.78
CA GLN A 115 2.04 15.37 9.48
C GLN A 115 2.53 14.12 10.22
N ASP A 116 1.96 13.83 11.40
CA ASP A 116 2.39 12.70 12.24
C ASP A 116 1.99 11.35 11.62
N ALA A 117 0.97 11.33 10.76
CA ALA A 117 0.61 10.15 9.97
C ALA A 117 1.57 9.87 8.80
N MET A 118 2.48 10.79 8.48
CA MET A 118 3.33 10.71 7.28
C MET A 118 4.74 10.22 7.63
N THR A 119 5.15 9.11 7.02
CA THR A 119 6.56 8.69 7.01
C THR A 119 7.12 8.77 5.60
N LYS A 120 8.18 9.57 5.37
CA LYS A 120 8.83 9.64 4.05
C LYS A 120 9.61 8.35 3.79
N LEU A 121 9.30 7.65 2.71
CA LEU A 121 9.94 6.40 2.33
C LEU A 121 11.10 6.62 1.35
N SER A 122 10.92 7.48 0.35
CA SER A 122 11.94 7.75 -0.67
C SER A 122 11.83 9.19 -1.19
N ASP A 123 12.92 9.65 -1.81
CA ASP A 123 12.96 10.95 -2.49
C ASP A 123 12.34 10.91 -3.88
N ASP A 124 12.22 9.72 -4.48
CA ASP A 124 11.67 9.52 -5.83
C ASP A 124 10.98 8.16 -6.01
N TRP A 125 10.30 8.00 -7.15
CA TRP A 125 9.60 6.77 -7.54
C TRP A 125 10.54 5.55 -7.61
N GLN A 126 11.74 5.72 -8.19
CA GLN A 126 12.66 4.62 -8.38
C GLN A 126 13.19 4.09 -7.03
N GLY A 127 13.52 4.99 -6.11
CA GLY A 127 13.93 4.69 -4.74
C GLY A 127 12.83 3.98 -3.96
N PHE A 128 11.57 4.31 -4.21
CA PHE A 128 10.44 3.55 -3.66
C PHE A 128 10.40 2.13 -4.21
N LEU A 129 10.50 1.94 -5.52
CA LEU A 129 10.49 0.61 -6.13
C LEU A 129 11.63 -0.28 -5.62
N TYR A 130 12.81 0.29 -5.33
CA TYR A 130 13.93 -0.44 -4.73
C TYR A 130 13.69 -0.88 -3.28
N LYS A 131 12.76 -0.24 -2.56
CA LYS A 131 12.40 -0.61 -1.19
C LYS A 131 11.41 -1.77 -1.12
N ILE A 132 10.75 -2.10 -2.22
CA ILE A 132 9.79 -3.19 -2.29
C ILE A 132 10.56 -4.52 -2.30
N GLN A 133 10.44 -5.26 -1.21
CA GLN A 133 11.06 -6.57 -1.05
C GLN A 133 9.99 -7.66 -1.12
N PRO A 134 10.24 -8.79 -1.79
CA PRO A 134 9.32 -9.92 -1.70
C PRO A 134 9.24 -10.36 -0.22
N GLU A 135 8.04 -10.68 0.25
CA GLU A 135 7.92 -11.30 1.57
C GLU A 135 8.62 -12.66 1.51
N THR A 136 9.76 -12.78 2.20
CA THR A 136 10.44 -14.06 2.35
C THR A 136 9.75 -14.83 3.46
N THR A 137 9.26 -16.03 3.16
CA THR A 137 8.78 -16.99 4.17
C THR A 137 9.90 -17.61 5.00
N ASP A 138 11.16 -17.30 4.69
CA ASP A 138 12.32 -17.71 5.46
C ASP A 138 12.41 -16.87 6.74
N LEU A 139 11.59 -17.26 7.72
CA LEU A 139 11.71 -16.77 9.09
C LEU A 139 13.08 -17.15 9.61
N SER A 140 13.84 -16.16 10.12
CA SER A 140 15.06 -16.45 10.83
C SER A 140 14.76 -17.34 12.04
N GLU A 141 15.75 -18.10 12.55
CA GLU A 141 15.55 -18.89 13.77
C GLU A 141 15.07 -18.03 14.96
N ALA A 142 15.48 -16.76 14.99
CA ALA A 142 15.04 -15.79 15.98
C ALA A 142 13.56 -15.44 15.84
N ASP A 143 13.07 -15.25 14.61
CA ASP A 143 11.65 -14.94 14.34
C ASP A 143 10.76 -16.16 14.62
N GLN A 144 11.23 -17.36 14.27
CA GLN A 144 10.54 -18.61 14.63
C GLN A 144 10.44 -18.76 16.15
N GLN A 145 11.51 -18.44 16.88
CA GLN A 145 11.51 -18.48 18.33
C GLN A 145 10.63 -17.38 18.95
N ALA A 146 10.57 -16.19 18.37
CA ALA A 146 9.67 -15.12 18.81
C ALA A 146 8.20 -15.49 18.56
N LEU A 147 7.86 -16.01 17.38
CA LEU A 147 6.52 -16.50 17.04
C LEU A 147 6.08 -17.64 17.97
N SER A 148 7.00 -18.55 18.34
CA SER A 148 6.71 -19.62 19.30
C SER A 148 6.33 -19.12 20.70
N LYS A 149 6.68 -17.86 21.02
CA LYS A 149 6.40 -17.21 22.31
C LYS A 149 5.31 -16.15 22.21
N ALA A 150 4.86 -15.81 21.00
CA ALA A 150 3.85 -14.79 20.78
C ALA A 150 2.50 -15.25 21.35
N VAL A 151 1.92 -14.45 22.24
CA VAL A 151 0.58 -14.67 22.77
C VAL A 151 -0.42 -14.06 21.80
N VAL A 152 -1.03 -14.90 20.97
CA VAL A 152 -2.12 -14.47 20.08
C VAL A 152 -3.41 -14.40 20.91
N TRP A 153 -3.99 -13.21 21.02
CA TRP A 153 -5.32 -13.04 21.60
C TRP A 153 -6.37 -13.54 20.62
N VAL A 154 -6.78 -14.79 20.81
CA VAL A 154 -7.86 -15.39 20.04
C VAL A 154 -9.18 -15.14 20.76
N ARG A 155 -10.19 -14.62 20.03
CA ARG A 155 -11.54 -14.43 20.57
C ARG A 155 -12.05 -15.76 21.17
N PRO A 156 -12.63 -15.78 22.38
CA PRO A 156 -13.25 -16.97 22.94
C PRO A 156 -14.26 -17.58 21.96
N GLY A 157 -14.12 -18.87 21.65
CA GLY A 157 -14.98 -19.61 20.71
C GLY A 157 -14.53 -19.61 19.23
N PHE A 158 -13.48 -18.85 18.84
CA PHE A 158 -13.00 -18.86 17.45
C PHE A 158 -12.39 -20.22 17.06
N LEU A 159 -11.59 -20.83 17.93
CA LEU A 159 -10.97 -22.14 17.65
C LEU A 159 -12.00 -23.27 17.52
N GLU A 160 -13.08 -23.22 18.31
CA GLU A 160 -14.18 -24.20 18.25
C GLU A 160 -14.98 -24.11 16.94
N SER A 161 -14.89 -22.98 16.24
CA SER A 161 -15.54 -22.75 14.93
C SER A 161 -14.74 -23.29 13.74
N LEU A 162 -13.43 -23.51 13.90
CA LEU A 162 -12.54 -23.98 12.82
C LEU A 162 -12.74 -25.46 12.49
N ASP A 163 -13.16 -26.26 13.47
CA ASP A 163 -13.27 -27.73 13.36
C ASP A 163 -14.39 -28.21 12.42
N LYS A 164 -15.31 -27.32 12.01
CA LYS A 164 -16.49 -27.68 11.20
C LYS A 164 -16.37 -27.42 9.70
N LYS A 165 -15.33 -26.74 9.22
CA LYS A 165 -15.24 -26.33 7.79
C LYS A 165 -14.03 -26.85 7.02
N TYR A 166 -13.00 -27.38 7.69
CA TYR A 166 -11.72 -27.75 7.05
C TYR A 166 -11.29 -29.22 7.21
N LEU A 167 -12.16 -30.09 7.72
CA LEU A 167 -11.94 -31.54 7.64
C LEU A 167 -12.18 -32.01 6.20
N ILE A 168 -11.10 -32.04 5.40
CA ILE A 168 -10.97 -32.96 4.28
C ILE A 168 -11.17 -34.36 4.88
N LYS A 169 -12.31 -34.98 4.58
CA LYS A 169 -12.58 -36.38 4.95
C LYS A 169 -11.51 -37.25 4.31
N LYS A 170 -10.77 -37.99 5.13
CA LYS A 170 -9.98 -39.15 4.69
C LYS A 170 -10.89 -40.21 4.11
#